data_AF-A0AAJ2L1K4-F1
#
_entry.id   AF-A0AAJ2L1K4-F1
#
_cell.length_a   1.000
_cell.length_b   1.000
_cell.length_c   1.000
_cell.angle_alpha   90.00
_cell.angle_beta   90.00
_cell.angle_gamma   90.00
#
_symmetry.space_group_name_H-M   'P 1'
#
loop_
_entity.id
_entity.type
_entity.pdbx_description
1 polymer ?
#
loop_
_entity_poly.entity_id
_entity_poly.type
_entity_poly.pdbx_seq_one_letter_code
_entity_poly.pdbx_strand_id
1 'polypeptide(L)'
;MQYGKVLYLLTDTPHSRRLAGRYIQIVHYPDGRIEPRDGATVLPCVPYDRLSEINQGAIVDNKRLGHVLQVAQTVQVQRDSRRPPSPPGRPGDTKRLTSVPGQKSQRDLSPEDIAEALGMRRPPPRRCNGKRARGTEHAPID
;
A
#
# COMPACT_ATOMS: atom_id res chain seq x y z
N MET A 1 4.75 -10.33 10.91
CA MET A 1 6.22 -10.23 10.91
C MET A 1 6.65 -9.57 9.60
N GLN A 2 7.51 -8.55 9.63
CA GLN A 2 7.98 -7.83 8.43
C GLN A 2 9.51 -7.93 8.36
N TYR A 3 10.05 -8.59 7.33
CA TYR A 3 11.48 -8.62 7.05
C TYR A 3 11.71 -7.91 5.73
N GLY A 4 12.48 -6.82 5.73
CA GLY A 4 12.82 -6.09 4.50
C GLY A 4 11.60 -5.75 3.61
N LYS A 5 10.48 -5.34 4.22
CA LYS A 5 9.16 -5.09 3.59
C LYS A 5 8.40 -6.31 3.01
N VAL A 6 8.98 -7.51 2.99
CA VAL A 6 8.28 -8.74 2.60
C VAL A 6 7.35 -9.18 3.74
N LEU A 7 6.11 -9.50 3.38
CA LEU A 7 5.12 -10.13 4.25
C LEU A 7 5.14 -11.63 3.96
N TYR A 8 5.16 -12.46 5.00
CA TYR A 8 5.00 -13.91 4.84
C TYR A 8 3.54 -14.25 5.09
N LEU A 9 2.82 -14.61 4.02
CA LEU A 9 1.41 -14.98 4.09
C LEU A 9 1.32 -16.46 4.42
N LEU A 10 0.80 -16.79 5.61
CA LEU A 10 0.52 -18.18 5.96
C LEU A 10 -0.59 -18.71 5.07
N THR A 11 -0.42 -19.92 4.53
CA THR A 11 -1.49 -20.61 3.81
C THR A 11 -2.67 -20.82 4.75
N ASP A 12 -3.88 -20.57 4.25
CA ASP A 12 -5.09 -20.78 5.03
C ASP A 12 -5.32 -22.28 5.24
N THR A 13 -5.12 -22.73 6.49
CA THR A 13 -5.31 -24.11 6.92
C THR A 13 -6.00 -24.09 8.27
N PRO A 14 -6.72 -25.16 8.67
CA PRO A 14 -7.31 -25.22 10.02
C PRO A 14 -6.29 -24.98 11.13
N HIS A 15 -5.03 -25.39 10.93
CA HIS A 15 -3.94 -25.17 11.87
C HIS A 15 -3.54 -23.69 11.95
N SER A 16 -3.27 -23.03 10.81
CA SER A 16 -2.87 -21.62 10.77
C SER A 16 -3.96 -20.68 11.29
N ARG A 17 -5.25 -20.97 11.06
CA ARG A 17 -6.36 -20.18 11.63
C ARG A 17 -6.35 -20.13 13.15
N ARG A 18 -6.01 -21.24 13.81
CA ARG A 18 -5.93 -21.31 15.28
C ARG A 18 -4.76 -20.51 15.85
N LEU A 19 -3.79 -20.17 15.01
CA LEU A 19 -2.60 -19.40 15.38
C LEU A 19 -2.78 -17.88 15.18
N ALA A 20 -3.95 -17.43 14.72
CA ALA A 20 -4.26 -16.01 14.61
C ALA A 20 -4.10 -15.32 15.99
N GLY A 21 -3.30 -14.25 16.02
CA GLY A 21 -3.01 -13.51 17.27
C GLY A 21 -1.99 -14.19 18.21
N ARG A 22 -1.44 -15.36 17.85
CA ARG A 22 -0.44 -16.06 18.64
C ARG A 22 0.98 -15.80 18.13
N TYR A 23 1.95 -15.93 19.02
CA TYR A 23 3.36 -15.89 18.67
C TYR A 23 3.79 -17.23 18.06
N ILE A 24 4.57 -17.15 16.98
CA ILE A 24 5.17 -18.29 16.29
C ILE A 24 6.67 -18.07 16.17
N GLN A 25 7.43 -19.15 16.02
CA GLN A 25 8.88 -19.09 15.87
C GLN A 25 9.25 -18.79 14.42
N ILE A 26 10.32 -18.03 14.21
CA ILE A 26 10.85 -17.73 12.88
C ILE A 26 12.30 -18.22 12.83
N VAL A 27 12.57 -19.18 11.95
CA VAL A 27 13.93 -19.66 11.69
C VAL A 27 14.50 -18.89 10.50
N HIS A 28 15.67 -18.29 10.69
CA HIS A 28 16.44 -17.61 9.65
C HIS A 28 17.59 -18.49 9.23
N TYR A 29 17.60 -18.87 7.97
CA TYR A 29 18.69 -19.63 7.39
C TYR A 29 19.75 -18.70 6.77
N PRO A 30 21.03 -19.13 6.69
CA PRO A 30 22.10 -18.31 6.11
C PRO A 30 21.88 -17.95 4.63
N ASP A 31 21.10 -18.74 3.91
CA ASP A 31 20.69 -18.52 2.51
C ASP A 31 19.62 -17.42 2.37
N GLY A 32 19.15 -16.85 3.49
CA GLY A 32 18.09 -15.85 3.52
C GLY A 32 16.67 -16.43 3.53
N ARG A 33 16.53 -17.77 3.59
CA ARG A 33 15.22 -18.41 3.73
C ARG A 33 14.67 -18.16 5.12
N ILE A 34 13.38 -17.85 5.16
CA ILE A 34 12.64 -17.63 6.40
C ILE A 34 11.59 -18.72 6.51
N GLU A 35 11.55 -19.38 7.66
CA GLU A 35 10.64 -20.49 7.91
C GLU A 35 9.81 -20.27 9.19
N PRO A 36 8.50 -19.98 9.06
CA PRO A 36 7.62 -19.85 10.21
C PRO A 36 7.26 -21.23 10.78
N ARG A 37 7.30 -21.36 12.11
CA ARG A 37 7.03 -22.62 12.83
C ARG A 37 6.14 -22.44 14.04
N ASP A 38 5.27 -23.41 14.27
CA ASP A 38 4.56 -23.63 15.54
C ASP A 38 5.18 -24.83 16.26
N GLY A 39 6.07 -24.55 17.22
CA GLY A 39 6.91 -25.58 17.84
C GLY A 39 7.76 -26.31 16.80
N ALA A 40 7.55 -27.61 16.64
CA ALA A 40 8.24 -28.44 15.64
C ALA A 40 7.57 -28.42 14.25
N THR A 41 6.36 -27.86 14.13
CA THR A 41 5.58 -27.89 12.89
C THR A 41 5.91 -26.69 12.02
N VAL A 42 6.27 -26.94 10.76
CA VAL A 42 6.47 -25.88 9.76
C VAL A 42 5.13 -25.40 9.22
N LEU A 43 4.95 -24.08 9.20
CA LEU A 43 3.76 -23.45 8.64
C LEU A 43 4.00 -23.10 7.18
N PRO A 44 3.21 -23.66 6.24
CA PRO A 44 3.29 -23.28 4.84
C PRO A 44 3.05 -21.77 4.68
N CYS A 45 3.93 -21.09 3.95
CA CYS A 45 3.83 -19.66 3.73
C CYS A 45 4.34 -19.28 2.35
N VAL A 46 3.78 -18.19 1.81
CA VAL A 46 4.21 -17.59 0.56
C VAL A 46 4.78 -16.20 0.86
N PRO A 47 5.99 -15.88 0.37
CA PRO A 47 6.52 -14.53 0.45
C PRO A 47 5.69 -13.60 -0.44
N TYR A 48 5.17 -12.53 0.15
CA TYR A 48 4.46 -11.46 -0.53
C TYR A 48 5.25 -10.16 -0.43
N ASP A 49 5.81 -9.75 -1.56
CA ASP A 49 6.50 -8.47 -1.66
C ASP A 49 5.49 -7.33 -1.83
N ARG A 50 5.50 -6.39 -0.88
CA ARG A 50 4.64 -5.19 -0.93
C ARG A 50 5.05 -4.21 -2.03
N LEU A 51 6.26 -4.33 -2.55
CA LEU A 51 6.82 -3.49 -3.61
C LEU A 51 6.88 -4.23 -4.95
N SER A 52 6.12 -5.32 -5.12
CA SER A 52 6.02 -6.00 -6.42
C SER A 52 5.61 -5.05 -7.54
N GLU A 53 6.38 -5.05 -8.62
CA GLU A 53 6.16 -4.25 -9.81
C GLU A 53 5.43 -5.05 -10.89
N ILE A 54 4.58 -4.38 -11.66
CA ILE A 54 3.89 -4.99 -12.80
C ILE A 54 4.85 -5.00 -13.99
N ASN A 55 5.30 -6.20 -14.37
CA ASN A 55 6.17 -6.39 -15.53
C ASN A 55 5.42 -6.18 -16.85
N GLN A 56 6.10 -5.60 -17.84
CA GLN A 56 5.55 -5.40 -19.18
C GLN A 56 5.07 -6.72 -19.83
N GLY A 57 5.76 -7.83 -19.58
CA GLY A 57 5.33 -9.16 -20.06
C GLY A 57 3.96 -9.56 -19.52
N ALA A 58 3.68 -9.28 -18.24
CA ALA A 58 2.37 -9.58 -17.65
C ALA A 58 1.23 -8.77 -18.31
N ILE A 59 1.51 -7.57 -18.80
CA ILE A 59 0.54 -6.74 -19.54
C ILE A 59 0.25 -7.36 -20.91
N VAL A 60 1.30 -7.73 -21.64
CA VAL A 60 1.21 -8.27 -23.02
C VAL A 60 0.59 -9.66 -23.02
N ASP A 61 0.94 -10.51 -22.06
CA ASP A 61 0.47 -11.90 -21.97
C ASP A 61 -1.02 -11.98 -21.56
N ASN A 62 -1.53 -11.01 -20.81
CA ASN A 62 -2.90 -11.00 -20.31
C ASN A 62 -3.84 -10.16 -21.19
N LYS A 63 -4.33 -10.72 -22.30
CA LYS A 63 -5.21 -10.02 -23.26
C LYS A 63 -6.45 -9.35 -22.65
N ARG A 64 -7.10 -9.99 -21.67
CA ARG A 64 -8.33 -9.46 -21.03
C ARG A 64 -8.06 -8.40 -19.97
N LEU A 65 -6.88 -8.47 -19.32
CA LEU A 65 -6.53 -7.61 -18.20
C LEU A 65 -5.45 -6.57 -18.56
N GLY A 66 -4.92 -6.59 -19.77
CA GLY A 66 -3.79 -5.75 -20.18
C GLY A 66 -4.04 -4.26 -19.92
N HIS A 67 -5.23 -3.76 -20.25
CA HIS A 67 -5.57 -2.36 -20.00
C HIS A 67 -5.59 -2.02 -18.49
N VAL A 68 -6.17 -2.89 -17.66
CA VAL A 68 -6.21 -2.69 -16.20
C VAL A 68 -4.81 -2.77 -15.60
N LEU A 69 -3.97 -3.70 -16.08
CA LEU A 69 -2.58 -3.83 -15.66
C LEU A 69 -1.76 -2.60 -16.07
N GLN A 70 -2.05 -1.99 -17.21
CA GLN A 70 -1.43 -0.74 -17.64
C GLN A 70 -1.82 0.44 -16.74
N VAL A 71 -3.11 0.55 -16.37
CA VAL A 71 -3.57 1.54 -15.39
C VAL A 71 -2.87 1.34 -14.05
N ALA A 72 -2.78 0.10 -13.58
CA ALA A 72 -2.10 -0.22 -12.33
C ALA A 72 -0.60 0.11 -12.40
N GLN A 73 0.07 -0.12 -13.53
CA GLN A 73 1.46 0.28 -13.75
C GLN A 73 1.62 1.80 -13.68
N THR A 74 0.72 2.58 -14.30
CA THR A 74 0.72 4.05 -14.21
C THR A 74 0.58 4.54 -12.77
N VAL A 75 -0.30 3.93 -11.97
CA VAL A 75 -0.44 4.26 -10.54
C VAL A 75 0.82 3.86 -9.75
N GLN A 76 1.46 2.73 -10.09
CA GLN A 76 2.71 2.31 -9.45
C GLN A 76 3.85 3.30 -9.69
N VAL A 77 3.92 3.96 -10.86
CA VAL A 77 4.93 4.98 -11.15
C VAL A 77 4.80 6.21 -10.24
N GLN A 78 3.61 6.50 -9.71
CA GLN A 78 3.39 7.59 -8.76
C GLN A 78 3.79 7.22 -7.32
N ARG A 79 4.11 5.95 -7.05
CA ARG A 79 4.41 5.43 -5.71
C ARG A 79 5.91 5.45 -5.44
N ASP A 80 6.30 6.00 -4.28
CA ASP A 80 7.65 5.84 -3.74
C ASP A 80 7.91 4.37 -3.39
N SER A 81 8.66 3.71 -4.26
CA SER A 81 8.98 2.29 -4.15
C SER A 81 10.38 2.03 -3.57
N ARG A 82 11.07 3.06 -3.05
CA ARG A 82 12.41 2.90 -2.47
C ARG A 82 12.40 1.97 -1.26
N ARG A 83 13.40 1.10 -1.17
CA ARG A 83 13.66 0.28 0.02
C ARG A 83 14.56 1.06 0.96
N PRO A 84 14.20 1.26 2.24
CA PRO A 84 15.12 1.83 3.20
C PRO A 84 16.34 0.91 3.31
N PRO A 85 17.54 1.48 3.45
CA PRO A 85 18.72 0.70 3.73
C PRO A 85 18.55 0.06 5.12
N SER A 86 18.83 -1.24 5.21
CA SER A 86 18.94 -2.04 6.44
C SER A 86 17.66 -2.66 7.03
N PRO A 87 17.72 -3.94 7.46
CA PRO A 87 16.71 -4.56 8.32
C PRO A 87 16.69 -3.92 9.72
N PRO A 88 15.54 -3.93 10.42
CA PRO A 88 15.43 -3.51 11.81
C PRO A 88 16.22 -4.49 12.69
N GLY A 89 17.49 -4.19 12.97
CA GLY A 89 18.38 -5.09 13.73
C GLY A 89 19.85 -4.67 13.74
N ARG A 90 20.31 -3.87 12.77
CA ARG A 90 21.59 -3.18 12.88
C ARG A 90 21.40 -1.87 13.65
N PRO A 91 22.00 -1.69 14.85
CA PRO A 91 21.99 -0.42 15.53
C PRO A 91 22.88 0.55 14.74
N GLY A 92 22.29 1.61 14.17
CA GLY A 92 23.07 2.66 13.50
C GLY A 92 22.28 3.50 12.50
N ASP A 93 21.54 2.90 11.57
CA ASP A 93 21.12 3.64 10.36
C ASP A 93 19.67 3.37 9.93
N THR A 94 18.68 3.61 10.79
CA THR A 94 17.28 3.71 10.34
C THR A 94 16.91 5.16 10.06
N LYS A 95 17.62 5.83 9.14
CA LYS A 95 17.14 7.12 8.63
C LYS A 95 15.86 6.86 7.83
N ARG A 96 14.74 7.36 8.34
CA ARG A 96 13.47 7.37 7.61
C ARG A 96 13.70 8.16 6.31
N LEU A 97 13.64 7.49 5.16
CA LEU A 97 13.71 8.16 3.87
C LEU A 97 12.65 9.26 3.84
N THR A 98 13.07 10.51 3.62
CA THR A 98 12.15 11.61 3.34
C THR A 98 11.44 11.35 2.02
N SER A 99 10.18 11.76 1.90
CA SER A 99 9.38 11.55 0.68
C SER A 99 10.12 12.07 -0.55
N VAL A 100 10.13 11.31 -1.66
CA VAL A 100 10.61 11.87 -2.94
C VAL A 100 9.61 12.93 -3.39
N PRO A 101 10.06 14.12 -3.82
CA PRO A 101 9.18 15.09 -4.46
C PRO A 101 8.45 14.48 -5.67
N GLY A 102 7.13 14.63 -5.72
CA GLY A 102 6.30 14.11 -6.83
C GLY A 102 5.91 12.64 -6.74
N GLN A 103 6.37 11.91 -5.72
CA GLN A 103 5.97 10.52 -5.45
C GLN A 103 5.17 10.46 -4.16
N LYS A 104 4.20 9.55 -4.11
CA LYS A 104 3.32 9.33 -2.96
C LYS A 104 3.72 8.07 -2.20
N SER A 105 3.50 8.04 -0.89
CA SER A 105 3.64 6.78 -0.15
C SER A 105 2.50 5.82 -0.53
N GLN A 106 2.68 4.52 -0.29
CA GLN A 106 1.62 3.54 -0.55
C GLN A 106 0.28 3.88 0.13
N ARG A 107 0.31 4.56 1.29
CA ARG A 107 -0.90 4.93 2.04
C ARG A 107 -1.57 6.20 1.53
N ASP A 108 -0.82 7.01 0.77
CA ASP A 108 -1.30 8.29 0.23
C ASP A 108 -1.83 8.14 -1.21
N LEU A 109 -1.70 6.95 -1.82
CA LEU A 109 -2.34 6.62 -3.09
C LEU A 109 -3.85 6.56 -2.91
N SER A 110 -4.57 7.32 -3.73
CA SER A 110 -6.00 7.51 -3.58
C SER A 110 -6.79 7.07 -4.83
N PRO A 111 -8.12 6.90 -4.73
CA PRO A 111 -8.97 6.58 -5.88
C PRO A 111 -8.86 7.61 -7.02
N GLU A 112 -8.52 8.85 -6.69
CA GLU A 112 -8.26 9.92 -7.65
C GLU A 112 -7.06 9.61 -8.55
N ASP A 113 -6.00 9.00 -8.01
CA ASP A 113 -4.82 8.61 -8.78
C ASP A 113 -5.15 7.51 -9.79
N ILE A 114 -6.06 6.60 -9.40
CA ILE A 114 -6.60 5.57 -10.29
C ILE A 114 -7.48 6.21 -11.37
N ALA A 115 -8.34 7.17 -11.01
CA ALA A 115 -9.19 7.89 -11.96
C ALA A 115 -8.36 8.71 -12.96
N GLU A 116 -7.29 9.34 -12.50
CA GLU A 116 -6.32 10.04 -13.35
C GLU A 116 -5.64 9.05 -14.32
N ALA A 117 -5.18 7.90 -13.82
CA ALA A 117 -4.58 6.85 -14.65
C ALA A 117 -5.57 6.26 -15.67
N LEU A 118 -6.87 6.25 -15.36
CA LEU A 118 -7.94 5.89 -16.29
C LEU A 118 -8.32 7.01 -17.28
N GLY A 119 -7.74 8.21 -17.16
CA GLY A 119 -8.09 9.37 -17.97
C GLY A 119 -9.44 10.00 -17.63
N MET A 120 -10.05 9.60 -16.51
CA MET A 120 -11.35 10.07 -16.04
C MET A 120 -11.18 11.38 -15.27
N ARG A 121 -10.95 12.50 -15.98
CA ARG A 121 -10.95 13.84 -15.36
C ARG A 121 -12.35 14.16 -14.82
N ARG A 122 -12.51 14.23 -13.50
CA ARG A 122 -13.72 14.74 -12.86
C ARG A 122 -13.82 16.26 -13.09
N PRO A 123 -14.99 16.82 -13.41
CA PRO A 123 -15.17 18.27 -13.44
C PRO A 123 -14.91 18.86 -12.04
N PRO A 124 -14.39 20.10 -11.95
CA PRO A 124 -14.07 20.73 -10.67
C PRO A 124 -15.31 20.73 -9.75
N PRO A 125 -15.11 20.65 -8.42
CA PRO A 125 -16.24 20.69 -7.49
C PRO A 125 -17.04 21.96 -7.74
N ARG A 126 -18.37 21.81 -7.93
CA ARG A 126 -19.27 22.96 -8.08
C ARG A 126 -19.19 23.77 -6.80
N ARG A 127 -18.65 24.99 -6.91
CA ARG A 127 -18.60 25.96 -5.82
C ARG A 127 -20.06 26.34 -5.50
N CYS A 128 -20.64 25.76 -4.46
CA CYS A 128 -21.89 26.23 -3.90
C CYS A 128 -21.61 27.57 -3.19
N ASN A 129 -21.69 28.67 -3.94
CA ASN A 129 -21.69 30.01 -3.36
C ASN A 129 -23.02 30.20 -2.60
N GLY A 130 -23.08 29.69 -1.37
CA GLY A 130 -24.14 30.01 -0.42
C GLY A 130 -24.04 31.48 -0.03
N LYS A 131 -24.78 32.35 -0.73
CA LYS A 131 -25.05 33.71 -0.25
C LYS A 131 -25.90 33.58 1.01
N ARG A 132 -25.31 33.72 2.20
CA ARG A 132 -26.07 34.04 3.41
C ARG A 132 -26.53 35.49 3.29
N ALA A 133 -27.80 35.70 2.98
CA ALA A 133 -28.43 37.00 3.16
C ALA A 133 -28.42 37.32 4.66
N ARG A 134 -27.72 38.40 5.04
CA ARG A 134 -27.81 38.97 6.39
C ARG A 134 -29.17 39.64 6.51
N GLY A 135 -29.95 39.22 7.51
CA GLY A 135 -31.21 39.84 7.87
C GLY A 135 -31.02 41.31 8.22
N THR A 136 -31.90 42.14 7.72
CA THR A 136 -32.07 43.54 8.09
C THR A 136 -32.55 43.61 9.54
N GLU A 137 -31.71 44.16 10.42
CA GLU A 137 -32.08 44.53 11.79
C GLU A 137 -33.10 45.68 11.73
N HIS A 138 -34.23 45.50 12.41
CA HIS A 138 -35.30 46.47 12.54
C HIS A 138 -34.91 47.46 13.65
N ALA A 139 -34.79 48.74 13.34
CA ALA A 139 -34.56 49.79 14.33
C ALA A 139 -35.81 50.01 15.21
N PRO A 140 -35.65 50.39 16.50
CA PRO A 140 -36.78 50.75 17.35
C PRO A 140 -37.33 52.14 16.99
N ILE A 141 -38.65 52.27 17.09
CA ILE A 141 -39.39 53.54 17.06
C ILE A 141 -39.56 53.97 18.53
N ASP A 142 -39.44 55.27 18.79
CA ASP A 142 -39.55 55.95 20.11
C ASP A 142 -40.69 55.47 21.03
#